data_AF-E8ZAP4-F1
#
_entry.id   AF-E8ZAP4-F1
#
_cell.length_a   1.000
_cell.length_b   1.000
_cell.length_c   1.000
_cell.angle_alpha   90.00
_cell.angle_beta   90.00
_cell.angle_gamma   90.00
#
_symmetry.space_group_name_H-M   'P 1'
#
loop_
_entity.id
_entity.type
_entity.pdbx_description
1 polymer ?
#
loop_
_entity_poly.entity_id
_entity_poly.type
_entity_poly.pdbx_seq_one_letter_code
_entity_poly.pdbx_strand_id
1 'polypeptide(L)'
;CIAIGGDRFVGSVFIDNLLRLEKNPDVKYMILLGEVGGTEEYKVIEAIKEGKLTKPIIAWCIGTIAKHYDSGVQFGHAGASANDDRETAEAKNRAMAEAGIHVPESFNELPQVINEVYTKLYNEGIILEIAEPEINIVPKVRRPKQFICTISDDRGEEATYAGFPISSVAPPSTGKGIGDVISLLWFKKQYPKWATEFIETVLKTVADHGPAVSGAHNAKVTARAGKSVVEALVTGLLTIGPRFGGAIDGAAEYFKYANDNELTPKEFLAYMKKKGIPIPGIGHRIKSLKNPDLRVKGLMDFAAENFPATPLLDYARTVEALTTSKKENLILNVDGSIG
;
A
#
# COMPACT_ATOMS: atom_id res chain seq x y z
N CYS A 1 3.30 -38.21 12.84
CA CYS A 1 3.35 -37.49 14.14
C CYS A 1 1.96 -36.95 14.44
N ILE A 2 1.49 -37.03 15.69
CA ILE A 2 0.20 -36.49 16.13
C ILE A 2 0.46 -35.65 17.39
N ALA A 3 -0.03 -34.41 17.41
CA ALA A 3 -0.17 -33.62 18.64
C ALA A 3 -1.63 -33.70 19.09
N ILE A 4 -1.89 -34.24 20.28
CA ILE A 4 -3.26 -34.45 20.79
C ILE A 4 -3.92 -33.18 21.32
N GLY A 5 -3.14 -32.11 21.54
CA GLY A 5 -3.57 -30.87 22.18
C GLY A 5 -3.22 -30.83 23.67
N GLY A 6 -3.15 -29.63 24.25
CA GLY A 6 -2.81 -29.40 25.66
C GLY A 6 -4.03 -29.14 26.56
N ASP A 7 -5.24 -29.46 26.08
CA ASP A 7 -6.47 -29.29 26.86
C ASP A 7 -6.66 -30.46 27.84
N ARG A 8 -7.35 -30.22 28.97
CA ARG A 8 -7.62 -31.27 29.97
C ARG A 8 -8.43 -32.44 29.40
N PHE A 9 -9.27 -32.17 28.38
CA PHE A 9 -10.05 -33.18 27.66
C PHE A 9 -9.80 -33.04 26.17
N VAL A 10 -9.03 -33.96 25.60
CA VAL A 10 -8.68 -33.99 24.18
C VAL A 10 -9.59 -34.95 23.39
N GLY A 11 -9.75 -34.71 22.09
CA GLY A 11 -10.57 -35.55 21.23
C GLY A 11 -9.99 -36.95 20.95
N SER A 12 -8.68 -37.14 21.09
CA SER A 12 -8.01 -38.45 21.06
C SER A 12 -6.84 -38.45 22.02
N VAL A 13 -6.67 -39.49 22.82
CA VAL A 13 -5.63 -39.55 23.86
C VAL A 13 -4.38 -40.30 23.40
N PHE A 14 -3.33 -40.35 24.23
CA PHE A 14 -2.08 -41.03 23.90
C PHE A 14 -2.30 -42.50 23.52
N ILE A 15 -3.08 -43.24 24.32
CA ILE A 15 -3.29 -44.67 24.11
C ILE A 15 -3.98 -44.97 22.77
N ASP A 16 -4.95 -44.16 22.34
CA ASP A 16 -5.65 -44.34 21.07
C ASP A 16 -4.68 -44.28 19.90
N ASN A 17 -3.77 -43.31 19.94
CA ASN A 17 -2.79 -43.08 18.89
C ASN A 17 -1.67 -44.14 18.92
N LEU A 18 -1.20 -44.54 20.09
CA LEU A 18 -0.20 -45.61 20.22
C LEU A 18 -0.73 -46.96 19.76
N LEU A 19 -1.98 -47.31 20.06
CA LEU A 19 -2.59 -48.55 19.53
C LEU A 19 -2.74 -48.53 18.00
N ARG A 20 -2.93 -47.36 17.39
CA ARG A 20 -2.95 -47.21 15.93
C ARG A 20 -1.54 -47.39 15.34
N LEU A 21 -0.52 -46.81 15.98
CA LEU A 21 0.88 -46.93 15.59
C LEU A 21 1.41 -48.36 15.77
N GLU A 22 0.98 -49.06 16.83
CA GLU A 22 1.27 -50.47 17.06
C GLU A 22 0.78 -51.35 15.89
N LYS A 23 -0.45 -51.10 15.41
CA LYS A 23 -1.04 -51.83 14.27
C LYS A 23 -0.38 -51.51 12.93
N ASN A 24 0.30 -50.38 12.79
CA ASN A 24 0.93 -49.98 11.53
C ASN A 24 2.26 -50.73 11.33
N PRO A 25 2.39 -51.61 10.31
CA PRO A 25 3.63 -52.37 10.09
C PRO A 25 4.85 -51.51 9.77
N ASP A 26 4.67 -50.28 9.27
CA ASP A 26 5.76 -49.38 8.92
C ASP A 26 6.39 -48.71 10.16
N VAL A 27 5.64 -48.65 11.26
CA VAL A 27 6.13 -48.10 12.53
C VAL A 27 6.94 -49.16 13.26
N LYS A 28 8.19 -48.86 13.58
CA LYS A 28 9.11 -49.79 14.27
C LYS A 28 9.31 -49.48 15.76
N TYR A 29 9.09 -48.23 16.15
CA TYR A 29 9.10 -47.76 17.53
C TYR A 29 8.22 -46.52 17.64
N MET A 30 7.88 -46.13 18.86
CA MET A 30 7.00 -44.99 19.14
C MET A 30 7.67 -44.04 20.13
N ILE A 31 7.38 -42.74 19.99
CA ILE A 31 7.81 -41.72 20.93
C ILE A 31 6.57 -41.07 21.54
N LEU A 32 6.50 -41.03 22.87
CA LEU A 32 5.47 -40.33 23.63
C LEU A 32 6.12 -39.14 24.34
N LEU A 33 5.62 -37.93 24.07
CA LEU A 33 5.99 -36.75 24.83
C LEU A 33 4.77 -36.33 25.66
N GLY A 34 4.81 -36.68 26.94
CA GLY A 34 3.77 -36.36 27.92
C GLY A 34 4.04 -35.04 28.63
N GLU A 35 3.16 -34.67 29.55
CA GLU A 35 3.32 -33.45 30.35
C GLU A 35 2.87 -33.68 31.80
N VAL A 36 3.22 -32.74 32.67
CA VAL A 36 2.64 -32.64 34.02
C VAL A 36 1.12 -32.46 33.94
N GLY A 37 0.37 -33.05 34.87
CA GLY A 37 -1.09 -32.96 34.90
C GLY A 37 -1.79 -34.13 34.22
N GLY A 38 -2.89 -34.60 34.83
CA GLY A 38 -3.66 -35.75 34.33
C GLY A 38 -2.92 -37.09 34.48
N THR A 39 -3.54 -38.16 33.97
CA THR A 39 -3.07 -39.55 34.18
C THR A 39 -3.08 -40.40 32.91
N GLU A 40 -3.13 -39.76 31.74
CA GLU A 40 -3.25 -40.47 30.46
C GLU A 40 -2.06 -41.39 30.14
N GLU A 41 -0.85 -41.01 30.58
CA GLU A 41 0.36 -41.82 30.39
C GLU A 41 0.30 -43.16 31.13
N TYR A 42 -0.44 -43.24 32.24
CA TYR A 42 -0.64 -44.51 32.95
C TYR A 42 -1.45 -45.51 32.13
N LYS A 43 -2.37 -45.06 31.26
CA LYS A 43 -3.10 -45.97 30.36
C LYS A 43 -2.17 -46.65 29.36
N VAL A 44 -1.06 -45.98 28.99
CA VAL A 44 -0.01 -46.57 28.14
C VAL A 44 0.76 -47.64 28.90
N ILE A 45 1.13 -47.37 30.15
CA ILE A 45 1.77 -48.35 31.05
C ILE A 45 0.91 -49.61 31.19
N GLU A 46 -0.40 -49.45 31.44
CA GLU A 46 -1.31 -50.59 31.56
C GLU A 46 -1.41 -51.39 30.25
N ALA A 47 -1.47 -50.71 29.10
CA ALA A 47 -1.49 -51.39 27.81
C ALA A 47 -0.20 -52.19 27.49
N ILE A 48 0.96 -51.73 27.98
CA ILE A 48 2.22 -52.49 27.89
C ILE A 48 2.14 -53.75 28.75
N LYS A 49 1.69 -53.62 30.01
CA LYS A 49 1.56 -54.76 30.94
C LYS A 49 0.58 -55.81 30.41
N GLU A 50 -0.48 -55.38 29.72
CA GLU A 50 -1.45 -56.25 29.05
C GLU A 50 -0.95 -56.86 27.73
N GLY A 51 0.26 -56.52 27.28
CA GLY A 51 0.84 -57.01 26.02
C GLY A 51 0.18 -56.43 24.76
N LYS A 52 -0.58 -55.33 24.88
CA LYS A 52 -1.23 -54.64 23.74
C LYS A 52 -0.27 -53.73 22.99
N LEU A 53 0.80 -53.28 23.63
CA LEU A 53 1.88 -52.50 23.03
C LEU A 53 3.18 -53.29 23.18
N THR A 54 3.72 -53.74 22.06
CA THR A 54 4.91 -54.63 22.02
C THR A 54 6.12 -53.99 21.37
N LYS A 55 5.92 -52.97 20.53
CA LYS A 55 7.03 -52.22 19.93
C LYS A 55 7.70 -51.32 20.98
N PRO A 56 9.00 -51.03 20.84
CA PRO A 56 9.71 -50.13 21.75
C PRO A 56 9.03 -48.76 21.84
N ILE A 57 8.85 -48.28 23.06
CA ILE A 57 8.34 -46.94 23.35
C ILE A 57 9.45 -46.15 24.03
N ILE A 58 9.69 -44.95 23.54
CA ILE A 58 10.51 -43.93 24.21
C ILE A 58 9.55 -42.89 24.76
N ALA A 59 9.68 -42.52 26.04
CA ALA A 59 8.79 -41.52 26.61
C ALA A 59 9.50 -40.54 27.53
N TRP A 60 8.96 -39.32 27.55
CA TRP A 60 9.35 -38.31 28.52
C TRP A 60 8.14 -37.41 28.82
N CYS A 61 7.82 -37.23 30.10
CA CYS A 61 6.88 -36.24 30.59
C CYS A 61 7.65 -34.95 30.94
N ILE A 62 7.32 -33.85 30.28
CA ILE A 62 7.86 -32.52 30.59
C ILE A 62 7.16 -31.89 31.80
N GLY A 63 7.78 -30.88 32.42
CA GLY A 63 7.23 -30.22 33.62
C GLY A 63 7.84 -30.71 34.95
N THR A 64 9.02 -31.34 34.91
CA THR A 64 9.75 -31.78 36.11
C THR A 64 10.12 -30.63 37.05
N ILE A 65 10.24 -29.40 36.52
CA ILE A 65 10.44 -28.18 37.31
C ILE A 65 9.31 -27.91 38.30
N ALA A 66 8.10 -28.43 38.05
CA ALA A 66 6.93 -28.21 38.90
C ALA A 66 7.18 -28.56 40.37
N LYS A 67 8.03 -29.56 40.64
CA LYS A 67 8.41 -30.00 41.99
C LYS A 67 9.19 -28.97 42.80
N HIS A 68 9.80 -28.00 42.13
CA HIS A 68 10.63 -26.95 42.74
C HIS A 68 9.82 -25.69 43.08
N TYR A 69 8.52 -25.67 42.78
CA TYR A 69 7.62 -24.60 43.18
C TYR A 69 6.83 -25.00 44.43
N ASP A 70 6.71 -24.06 45.36
CA ASP A 70 5.99 -24.28 46.64
C ASP A 70 4.46 -24.22 46.50
N SER A 71 3.94 -23.84 45.32
CA SER A 71 2.51 -23.71 45.02
C SER A 71 2.15 -24.44 43.73
N GLY A 72 0.88 -24.86 43.60
CA GLY A 72 0.37 -25.47 42.38
C GLY A 72 0.44 -24.50 41.20
N VAL A 73 1.40 -24.72 40.30
CA VAL A 73 1.59 -23.90 39.09
C VAL A 73 0.74 -24.45 37.95
N GLN A 74 -0.09 -23.59 37.35
CA GLN A 74 -0.72 -23.84 36.06
C GLN A 74 0.24 -23.39 34.95
N PHE A 75 0.66 -24.31 34.09
CA PHE A 75 1.44 -24.00 32.89
C PHE A 75 0.53 -23.63 31.71
N GLY A 76 1.13 -23.17 30.59
CA GLY A 76 0.39 -22.56 29.48
C GLY A 76 -0.68 -23.44 28.81
N HIS A 77 -0.48 -24.76 28.79
CA HIS A 77 -1.52 -25.71 28.38
C HIS A 77 -2.57 -25.87 29.48
N ALA A 78 -3.85 -25.84 29.14
CA ALA A 78 -4.94 -25.90 30.11
C ALA A 78 -4.93 -27.19 30.97
N GLY A 79 -4.41 -28.30 30.43
CA GLY A 79 -4.24 -29.57 31.15
C GLY A 79 -3.00 -29.63 32.06
N ALA A 80 -2.04 -28.72 31.89
CA ALA A 80 -0.72 -28.77 32.49
C ALA A 80 -0.69 -28.22 33.92
N SER A 81 -1.40 -28.90 34.83
CA SER A 81 -1.40 -28.66 36.26
C SER A 81 -1.58 -29.98 37.00
N ALA A 82 -0.71 -30.23 37.99
CA ALA A 82 -0.78 -31.43 38.83
C ALA A 82 -1.55 -31.11 40.11
N ASN A 83 -2.63 -31.85 40.34
CA ASN A 83 -3.42 -31.78 41.58
C ASN A 83 -3.09 -32.90 42.58
N ASP A 84 -2.24 -33.85 42.17
CA ASP A 84 -1.82 -35.03 42.93
C ASP A 84 -0.38 -35.39 42.54
N ASP A 85 0.38 -36.01 43.44
CA ASP A 85 1.73 -36.52 43.20
C ASP A 85 1.79 -37.43 41.95
N ARG A 86 0.74 -38.23 41.70
CA ARG A 86 0.64 -39.06 40.49
C ARG A 86 0.54 -38.26 39.20
N GLU A 87 0.04 -37.03 39.26
CA GLU A 87 -0.02 -36.16 38.08
C GLU A 87 1.32 -35.46 37.80
N THR A 88 2.32 -35.60 38.67
CA THR A 88 3.64 -34.99 38.47
C THR A 88 4.41 -35.65 37.34
N ALA A 89 5.15 -34.86 36.56
CA ALA A 89 5.99 -35.38 35.47
C ALA A 89 7.02 -36.41 35.96
N GLU A 90 7.58 -36.24 37.17
CA GLU A 90 8.55 -37.18 37.74
C GLU A 90 7.93 -38.52 38.12
N ALA A 91 6.75 -38.52 38.72
CA ALA A 91 6.04 -39.75 39.05
C ALA A 91 5.69 -40.52 37.77
N LYS A 92 5.25 -39.83 36.73
CA LYS A 92 4.98 -40.43 35.42
C LYS A 92 6.25 -40.99 34.77
N ASN A 93 7.34 -40.23 34.72
CA ASN A 93 8.62 -40.67 34.15
C ASN A 93 9.15 -41.93 34.84
N ARG A 94 9.11 -41.97 36.17
CA ARG A 94 9.52 -43.14 36.95
C ARG A 94 8.64 -44.35 36.68
N ALA A 95 7.32 -44.17 36.69
CA ALA A 95 6.36 -45.24 36.42
C ALA A 95 6.50 -45.79 34.98
N MET A 96 6.77 -44.92 34.01
CA MET A 96 7.05 -45.33 32.63
C MET A 96 8.34 -46.14 32.54
N ALA A 97 9.42 -45.70 33.20
CA ALA A 97 10.69 -46.43 33.23
C ALA A 97 10.55 -47.83 33.88
N GLU A 98 9.83 -47.93 35.01
CA GLU A 98 9.53 -49.20 35.68
C GLU A 98 8.70 -50.17 34.81
N ALA A 99 7.88 -49.62 33.90
CA ALA A 99 7.10 -50.40 32.94
C ALA A 99 7.91 -50.87 31.72
N GLY A 100 9.20 -50.57 31.64
CA GLY A 100 10.07 -50.95 30.53
C GLY A 100 10.07 -49.98 29.35
N ILE A 101 9.49 -48.79 29.52
CA ILE A 101 9.59 -47.71 28.53
C ILE A 101 11.00 -47.09 28.61
N HIS A 102 11.58 -46.75 27.46
CA HIS A 102 12.86 -46.03 27.42
C HIS A 102 12.64 -44.57 27.83
N VAL A 103 13.02 -44.22 29.05
CA VAL A 103 12.86 -42.86 29.62
C VAL A 103 14.25 -42.25 29.88
N PRO A 104 14.60 -41.11 29.25
CA PRO A 104 15.87 -40.43 29.52
C PRO A 104 15.89 -39.79 30.92
N GLU A 105 17.07 -39.37 31.40
CA GLU A 105 17.20 -38.65 32.68
C GLU A 105 16.67 -37.21 32.61
N SER A 106 16.79 -36.56 31.45
CA SER A 106 16.18 -35.26 31.14
C SER A 106 15.75 -35.18 29.67
N PHE A 107 15.07 -34.09 29.32
CA PHE A 107 14.67 -33.86 27.92
C PHE A 107 15.89 -33.73 26.97
N ASN A 108 17.04 -33.29 27.47
CA ASN A 108 18.24 -33.08 26.65
C ASN A 108 18.85 -34.40 26.16
N GLU A 109 18.64 -35.50 26.87
CA GLU A 109 19.12 -36.84 26.50
C GLU A 109 18.11 -37.60 25.62
N LEU A 110 16.91 -37.04 25.39
CA LEU A 110 15.91 -37.66 24.53
C LEU A 110 16.45 -37.99 23.11
N PRO A 111 17.21 -37.11 22.42
CA PRO A 111 17.81 -37.44 21.12
C PRO A 111 18.77 -38.63 21.18
N GLN A 112 19.53 -38.76 22.27
CA GLN A 112 20.45 -39.88 22.47
C GLN A 112 19.68 -41.20 22.61
N VAL A 113 18.67 -41.24 23.48
CA VAL A 113 17.84 -42.45 23.67
C VAL A 113 17.10 -42.83 22.38
N ILE A 114 16.62 -41.85 21.61
CA ILE A 114 16.05 -42.09 20.27
C ILE A 114 17.08 -42.74 19.35
N ASN A 115 18.31 -42.22 19.31
CA ASN A 115 19.36 -42.76 18.48
C ASN A 115 19.76 -44.19 18.89
N GLU A 116 19.83 -44.48 20.19
CA GLU A 116 20.15 -45.81 20.72
C GLU A 116 19.11 -46.86 20.31
N VAL A 117 17.81 -46.56 20.50
CA VAL A 117 16.71 -47.44 20.09
C VAL A 117 16.68 -47.62 18.57
N TYR A 118 16.81 -46.53 17.81
CA TYR A 118 16.87 -46.58 16.34
C TYR A 118 18.02 -47.48 15.86
N THR A 119 19.22 -47.25 16.39
CA THR A 119 20.44 -47.97 15.99
C THR A 119 20.34 -49.45 16.34
N LYS A 120 19.77 -49.79 17.50
CA LYS A 120 19.49 -51.18 17.89
C LYS A 120 18.57 -51.86 16.88
N LEU A 121 17.43 -51.24 16.55
CA LEU A 121 16.46 -51.79 15.60
C LEU A 121 17.02 -51.88 14.17
N TYR A 122 17.90 -50.96 13.79
CA TYR A 122 18.62 -51.00 12.52
C TYR A 122 19.59 -52.20 12.47
N ASN A 123 20.39 -52.40 13.52
CA ASN A 123 21.33 -53.53 13.61
C ASN A 123 20.63 -54.89 13.68
N GLU A 124 19.42 -54.94 14.23
CA GLU A 124 18.54 -56.13 14.23
C GLU A 124 17.85 -56.38 12.87
N GLY A 125 18.03 -55.49 11.89
CA GLY A 125 17.42 -55.59 10.56
C GLY A 125 15.93 -55.25 10.53
N ILE A 126 15.38 -54.66 11.60
CA ILE A 126 13.97 -54.27 11.71
C ILE A 126 13.71 -52.94 10.97
N ILE A 127 14.65 -51.99 11.08
CA ILE A 127 14.68 -50.77 10.28
C ILE A 127 15.67 -50.99 9.14
N LEU A 128 15.25 -50.71 7.92
CA LEU A 128 16.07 -50.83 6.72
C LEU A 128 16.61 -49.46 6.30
N GLU A 129 17.65 -49.45 5.47
CA GLU A 129 18.16 -48.23 4.84
C GLU A 129 17.07 -47.57 3.98
N ILE A 130 16.82 -46.28 4.21
CA ILE A 130 15.84 -45.47 3.47
C ILE A 130 16.60 -44.51 2.58
N ALA A 131 16.42 -44.61 1.26
CA ALA A 131 17.03 -43.68 0.32
C ALA A 131 16.39 -42.28 0.48
N GLU A 132 17.23 -41.26 0.64
CA GLU A 132 16.79 -39.87 0.73
C GLU A 132 16.10 -39.44 -0.59
N PRO A 133 14.88 -38.90 -0.53
CA PRO A 133 14.17 -38.46 -1.72
C PRO A 133 14.76 -37.15 -2.28
N GLU A 134 14.57 -36.90 -3.58
CA GLU A 134 14.85 -35.58 -4.15
C GLU A 134 13.86 -34.53 -3.60
N ILE A 135 14.37 -33.42 -3.07
CA ILE A 135 13.56 -32.36 -2.48
C ILE A 135 13.28 -31.26 -3.52
N ASN A 136 12.01 -30.85 -3.63
CA ASN A 136 11.60 -29.74 -4.49
C ASN A 136 12.20 -28.40 -4.02
N ILE A 137 12.81 -27.65 -4.93
CA ILE A 137 13.37 -26.32 -4.64
C ILE A 137 12.30 -25.25 -4.85
N VAL A 138 12.05 -24.41 -3.83
CA VAL A 138 11.16 -23.26 -3.96
C VAL A 138 11.86 -22.14 -4.76
N PRO A 139 11.30 -21.67 -5.88
CA PRO A 139 11.96 -20.70 -6.73
C PRO A 139 11.93 -19.29 -6.12
N LYS A 140 13.08 -18.59 -6.17
CA LYS A 140 13.26 -17.22 -5.64
C LYS A 140 13.06 -16.15 -6.73
N VAL A 141 11.91 -16.14 -7.41
CA VAL A 141 11.71 -15.23 -8.57
C VAL A 141 11.32 -13.83 -8.11
N ARG A 142 12.04 -12.82 -8.63
CA ARG A 142 11.66 -11.40 -8.56
C ARG A 142 11.12 -10.96 -9.92
N ARG A 143 9.97 -10.27 -9.94
CA ARG A 143 9.43 -9.64 -11.17
C ARG A 143 9.73 -8.13 -11.18
N PRO A 144 10.20 -7.57 -12.30
CA PRO A 144 10.40 -6.12 -12.42
C PRO A 144 9.05 -5.39 -12.45
N LYS A 145 9.03 -4.16 -11.93
CA LYS A 145 7.88 -3.26 -12.04
C LYS A 145 7.77 -2.79 -13.49
N GLN A 146 6.55 -2.78 -14.03
CA GLN A 146 6.27 -2.31 -15.40
C GLN A 146 5.86 -0.83 -15.45
N PHE A 147 5.41 -0.30 -14.32
CA PHE A 147 4.92 1.07 -14.19
C PHE A 147 5.52 1.75 -12.97
N ILE A 148 5.67 3.07 -13.07
CA ILE A 148 6.11 3.95 -11.98
C ILE A 148 5.03 5.01 -11.80
N CYS A 149 4.47 5.10 -10.60
CA CYS A 149 3.60 6.19 -10.17
C CYS A 149 4.35 7.00 -9.11
N THR A 150 4.36 8.33 -9.24
CA THR A 150 5.04 9.22 -8.27
C THR A 150 4.10 10.25 -7.65
N ILE A 151 2.81 10.25 -8.01
CA ILE A 151 1.87 11.30 -7.63
C ILE A 151 0.85 10.82 -6.59
N SER A 152 0.67 9.52 -6.42
CA SER A 152 -0.21 8.96 -5.41
C SER A 152 0.22 7.54 -5.03
N ASP A 153 -0.15 7.14 -3.82
CA ASP A 153 -0.02 5.76 -3.32
C ASP A 153 -1.24 5.43 -2.46
N ASP A 154 -1.93 4.34 -2.82
CA ASP A 154 -3.18 3.86 -2.22
C ASP A 154 -3.00 2.49 -1.52
N ARG A 155 -1.77 1.99 -1.43
CA ARG A 155 -1.48 0.64 -0.90
C ARG A 155 -1.30 0.59 0.61
N GLY A 156 -1.09 1.75 1.25
CA GLY A 156 -0.94 1.86 2.69
C GLY A 156 -2.28 1.86 3.43
N GLU A 157 -2.23 2.02 4.75
CA GLU A 157 -3.41 2.25 5.61
C GLU A 157 -4.23 3.47 5.17
N GLU A 158 -3.55 4.47 4.58
CA GLU A 158 -4.17 5.68 4.06
C GLU A 158 -3.60 6.02 2.68
N ALA A 159 -4.47 6.46 1.78
CA ALA A 159 -4.06 6.97 0.48
C ALA A 159 -3.32 8.31 0.62
N THR A 160 -2.38 8.56 -0.30
CA THR A 160 -1.54 9.76 -0.29
C THR A 160 -1.57 10.51 -1.62
N TYR A 161 -1.46 11.84 -1.53
CA TYR A 161 -1.15 12.74 -2.66
C TYR A 161 0.31 13.16 -2.57
N ALA A 162 1.15 12.66 -3.48
CA ALA A 162 2.59 12.89 -3.50
C ALA A 162 3.27 12.65 -2.13
N GLY A 163 2.84 11.61 -1.42
CA GLY A 163 3.33 11.25 -0.08
C GLY A 163 2.65 11.97 1.10
N PHE A 164 1.74 12.91 0.84
CA PHE A 164 0.92 13.53 1.89
C PHE A 164 -0.34 12.71 2.12
N PRO A 165 -0.61 12.23 3.36
CA PRO A 165 -1.86 11.56 3.67
C PRO A 165 -3.06 12.44 3.35
N ILE A 166 -4.13 11.87 2.79
CA ILE A 166 -5.34 12.62 2.41
C ILE A 166 -5.94 13.37 3.62
N SER A 167 -5.87 12.81 4.82
CA SER A 167 -6.28 13.39 6.10
C SER A 167 -5.53 14.69 6.45
N SER A 168 -4.32 14.87 5.92
CA SER A 168 -3.54 16.11 6.07
C SER A 168 -3.88 17.20 5.05
N VAL A 169 -4.80 16.92 4.12
CA VAL A 169 -5.14 17.79 2.99
C VAL A 169 -6.65 18.01 2.83
N ALA A 170 -7.45 16.95 2.77
CA ALA A 170 -8.86 17.02 2.40
C ALA A 170 -9.81 17.58 3.48
N PRO A 171 -9.59 17.37 4.80
CA PRO A 171 -10.53 17.87 5.79
C PRO A 171 -10.62 19.40 5.77
N PRO A 172 -11.83 19.99 5.90
CA PRO A 172 -12.00 21.45 5.95
C PRO A 172 -11.17 22.13 7.06
N SER A 173 -10.90 21.42 8.15
CA SER A 173 -10.06 21.89 9.25
C SER A 173 -8.61 22.21 8.86
N THR A 174 -8.13 21.67 7.74
CA THR A 174 -6.78 21.95 7.24
C THR A 174 -6.68 23.32 6.55
N GLY A 175 -7.81 23.92 6.16
CA GLY A 175 -7.85 25.16 5.38
C GLY A 175 -7.33 25.04 3.95
N LYS A 176 -7.07 23.82 3.46
CA LYS A 176 -6.59 23.54 2.11
C LYS A 176 -7.75 23.32 1.14
N GLY A 177 -7.56 23.77 -0.09
CA GLY A 177 -8.56 23.69 -1.15
C GLY A 177 -8.19 22.70 -2.25
N ILE A 178 -8.94 22.76 -3.36
CA ILE A 178 -8.63 21.94 -4.53
C ILE A 178 -7.34 22.40 -5.21
N GLY A 179 -6.97 23.69 -5.08
CA GLY A 179 -5.68 24.20 -5.52
C GLY A 179 -4.50 23.50 -4.83
N ASP A 180 -4.61 23.17 -3.55
CA ASP A 180 -3.59 22.41 -2.81
C ASP A 180 -3.47 20.99 -3.33
N VAL A 181 -4.59 20.31 -3.58
CA VAL A 181 -4.62 18.95 -4.15
C VAL A 181 -3.98 18.95 -5.55
N ILE A 182 -4.32 19.91 -6.39
CA ILE A 182 -3.70 20.10 -7.72
C ILE A 182 -2.19 20.32 -7.58
N SER A 183 -1.76 21.16 -6.63
CA SER A 183 -0.33 21.43 -6.44
C SER A 183 0.49 20.17 -6.11
N LEU A 184 -0.08 19.29 -5.29
CA LEU A 184 0.52 18.00 -4.95
C LEU A 184 0.51 17.02 -6.12
N LEU A 185 -0.63 16.83 -6.78
CA LEU A 185 -0.76 15.82 -7.83
C LEU A 185 -0.03 16.20 -9.11
N TRP A 186 -0.05 17.47 -9.50
CA TRP A 186 0.54 17.92 -10.76
C TRP A 186 2.00 18.32 -10.60
N PHE A 187 2.35 19.00 -9.50
CA PHE A 187 3.69 19.56 -9.29
C PHE A 187 4.49 18.89 -8.19
N LYS A 188 3.89 17.97 -7.41
CA LYS A 188 4.51 17.27 -6.27
C LYS A 188 5.12 18.25 -5.26
N LYS A 189 4.45 19.38 -5.05
CA LYS A 189 4.89 20.46 -4.16
C LYS A 189 3.70 21.03 -3.39
N GLN A 190 3.94 21.43 -2.15
CA GLN A 190 3.04 22.30 -1.41
C GLN A 190 3.35 23.74 -1.80
N TYR A 191 2.38 24.39 -2.43
CA TYR A 191 2.50 25.79 -2.81
C TYR A 191 2.06 26.73 -1.68
N PRO A 192 2.56 27.97 -1.68
CA PRO A 192 2.04 28.98 -0.77
C PRO A 192 0.55 29.24 -1.07
N LYS A 193 -0.19 29.66 -0.05
CA LYS A 193 -1.65 29.83 -0.11
C LYS A 193 -2.12 30.70 -1.29
N TRP A 194 -1.44 31.81 -1.56
CA TRP A 194 -1.77 32.68 -2.70
C TRP A 194 -1.72 31.94 -4.05
N ALA A 195 -0.82 30.97 -4.21
CA ALA A 195 -0.65 30.24 -5.46
C ALA A 195 -1.74 29.19 -5.63
N THR A 196 -2.13 28.50 -4.56
CA THR A 196 -3.25 27.54 -4.61
C THR A 196 -4.59 28.26 -4.79
N GLU A 197 -4.77 29.41 -4.15
CA GLU A 197 -5.93 30.30 -4.38
C GLU A 197 -5.96 30.90 -5.79
N PHE A 198 -4.79 31.19 -6.38
CA PHE A 198 -4.72 31.62 -7.78
C PHE A 198 -5.14 30.51 -8.74
N ILE A 199 -4.68 29.27 -8.53
CA ILE A 199 -5.13 28.10 -9.31
C ILE A 199 -6.66 27.98 -9.26
N GLU A 200 -7.27 28.11 -8.08
CA GLU A 200 -8.73 28.08 -7.94
C GLU A 200 -9.41 29.26 -8.61
N THR A 201 -8.79 30.44 -8.58
CA THR A 201 -9.28 31.64 -9.27
C THR A 201 -9.27 31.47 -10.78
N VAL A 202 -8.22 30.85 -11.33
CA VAL A 202 -8.15 30.45 -12.74
C VAL A 202 -9.26 29.47 -13.08
N LEU A 203 -9.44 28.39 -12.28
CA LEU A 203 -10.52 27.41 -12.49
C LEU A 203 -11.90 28.05 -12.52
N LYS A 204 -12.20 28.95 -11.58
CA LYS A 204 -13.47 29.70 -11.55
C LYS A 204 -13.63 30.60 -12.78
N THR A 205 -12.54 31.23 -13.24
CA THR A 205 -12.54 32.17 -14.36
C THR A 205 -12.81 31.49 -15.70
N VAL A 206 -12.31 30.27 -15.88
CA VAL A 206 -12.42 29.49 -17.13
C VAL A 206 -13.55 28.45 -17.13
N ALA A 207 -14.37 28.43 -16.09
CA ALA A 207 -15.38 27.39 -15.87
C ALA A 207 -16.36 27.22 -17.06
N ASP A 208 -16.80 28.32 -17.68
CA ASP A 208 -17.60 28.30 -18.92
C ASP A 208 -17.49 29.63 -19.67
N HIS A 209 -17.69 29.60 -21.00
CA HIS A 209 -17.79 30.80 -21.85
C HIS A 209 -19.00 30.75 -22.79
N GLY A 210 -20.03 30.01 -22.37
CA GLY A 210 -21.29 29.90 -23.08
C GLY A 210 -21.29 28.83 -24.20
N PRO A 211 -22.48 28.52 -24.73
CA PRO A 211 -22.71 27.31 -25.52
C PRO A 211 -22.31 27.41 -27.00
N ALA A 212 -21.64 28.50 -27.39
CA ALA A 212 -21.26 28.81 -28.76
C ALA A 212 -19.80 28.45 -29.07
N VAL A 213 -18.97 28.22 -28.06
CA VAL A 213 -17.58 27.79 -28.24
C VAL A 213 -17.52 26.32 -28.66
N SER A 214 -16.46 25.93 -29.38
CA SER A 214 -16.34 24.60 -30.00
C SER A 214 -16.63 23.45 -29.04
N GLY A 215 -16.01 23.46 -27.85
CA GLY A 215 -16.19 22.38 -26.87
C GLY A 215 -17.61 22.29 -26.33
N ALA A 216 -18.20 23.42 -25.91
CA ALA A 216 -19.56 23.46 -25.40
C ALA A 216 -20.59 23.10 -26.49
N HIS A 217 -20.37 23.53 -27.73
CA HIS A 217 -21.21 23.15 -28.86
C HIS A 217 -21.19 21.64 -29.10
N ASN A 218 -20.01 21.04 -29.18
CA ASN A 218 -19.86 19.60 -29.39
C ASN A 218 -20.51 18.80 -28.26
N ALA A 219 -20.22 19.13 -27.00
CA ALA A 219 -20.81 18.44 -25.85
C ALA A 219 -22.35 18.53 -25.88
N LYS A 220 -22.89 19.70 -26.22
CA LYS A 220 -24.34 19.91 -26.36
C LYS A 220 -24.95 19.07 -27.48
N VAL A 221 -24.32 19.02 -28.66
CA VAL A 221 -24.80 18.21 -29.79
C VAL A 221 -24.80 16.73 -29.42
N THR A 222 -23.71 16.24 -28.82
CA THR A 222 -23.57 14.86 -28.38
C THR A 222 -24.59 14.48 -27.31
N ALA A 223 -24.82 15.34 -26.31
CA ALA A 223 -25.86 15.13 -25.30
C ALA A 223 -27.26 15.07 -25.94
N ARG A 224 -27.55 15.97 -26.91
CA ARG A 224 -28.82 15.95 -27.65
C ARG A 224 -28.98 14.73 -28.56
N ALA A 225 -27.88 14.06 -28.91
CA ALA A 225 -27.89 12.78 -29.61
C ALA A 225 -28.14 11.58 -28.68
N GLY A 226 -28.50 11.81 -27.40
CA GLY A 226 -28.83 10.76 -26.43
C GLY A 226 -27.62 10.03 -25.86
N LYS A 227 -26.44 10.62 -25.94
CA LYS A 227 -25.20 10.05 -25.39
C LYS A 227 -25.05 10.33 -23.89
N SER A 228 -24.25 9.51 -23.23
CA SER A 228 -23.95 9.65 -21.81
C SER A 228 -23.19 10.95 -21.50
N VAL A 229 -23.17 11.33 -20.22
CA VAL A 229 -22.45 12.52 -19.75
C VAL A 229 -20.95 12.43 -20.10
N VAL A 230 -20.33 11.26 -19.94
CA VAL A 230 -18.90 11.05 -20.24
C VAL A 230 -18.64 11.22 -21.74
N GLU A 231 -19.46 10.61 -22.59
CA GLU A 231 -19.33 10.76 -24.06
C GLU A 231 -19.52 12.21 -24.47
N ALA A 232 -20.55 12.90 -23.97
CA ALA A 232 -20.78 14.31 -24.24
C ALA A 232 -19.59 15.18 -23.80
N LEU A 233 -19.10 14.98 -22.58
CA LEU A 233 -17.94 15.69 -22.06
C LEU A 233 -16.70 15.47 -22.93
N VAL A 234 -16.35 14.22 -23.23
CA VAL A 234 -15.16 13.87 -24.02
C VAL A 234 -15.23 14.48 -25.42
N THR A 235 -16.40 14.47 -26.08
CA THR A 235 -16.53 15.11 -27.40
C THR A 235 -16.28 16.61 -27.38
N GLY A 236 -16.61 17.29 -26.27
CA GLY A 236 -16.24 18.69 -26.06
C GLY A 236 -14.75 18.87 -25.77
N LEU A 237 -14.19 18.05 -24.88
CA LEU A 237 -12.77 18.10 -24.52
C LEU A 237 -11.82 17.83 -25.70
N LEU A 238 -12.20 16.94 -26.62
CA LEU A 238 -11.41 16.65 -27.83
C LEU A 238 -11.30 17.84 -28.80
N THR A 239 -12.07 18.90 -28.59
CA THR A 239 -11.91 20.16 -29.35
C THR A 239 -10.83 21.07 -28.78
N ILE A 240 -10.38 20.82 -27.54
CA ILE A 240 -9.37 21.62 -26.86
C ILE A 240 -8.01 21.35 -27.51
N GLY A 241 -7.35 22.42 -27.94
CA GLY A 241 -6.10 22.37 -28.68
C GLY A 241 -5.71 23.76 -29.20
N PRO A 242 -4.86 23.86 -30.25
CA PRO A 242 -4.25 25.13 -30.65
C PRO A 242 -5.21 26.26 -31.00
N ARG A 243 -6.43 25.94 -31.47
CA ARG A 243 -7.45 26.93 -31.88
C ARG A 243 -8.52 27.20 -30.83
N PHE A 244 -8.65 26.36 -29.82
CA PHE A 244 -9.65 26.46 -28.77
C PHE A 244 -9.03 26.00 -27.44
N GLY A 245 -8.78 26.94 -26.53
CA GLY A 245 -8.11 26.70 -25.24
C GLY A 245 -6.58 26.79 -25.26
N GLY A 246 -5.92 26.57 -26.40
CA GLY A 246 -4.45 26.62 -26.51
C GLY A 246 -3.80 28.01 -26.41
N ALA A 247 -4.58 29.08 -26.30
CA ALA A 247 -4.05 30.44 -26.22
C ALA A 247 -3.35 30.74 -24.89
N ILE A 248 -3.72 30.06 -23.80
CA ILE A 248 -3.07 30.18 -22.48
C ILE A 248 -1.61 29.71 -22.58
N ASP A 249 -1.42 28.46 -23.03
CA ASP A 249 -0.09 27.86 -23.18
C ASP A 249 0.77 28.62 -24.20
N GLY A 250 0.16 29.02 -25.33
CA GLY A 250 0.86 29.84 -26.32
C GLY A 250 1.28 31.21 -25.78
N ALA A 251 0.47 31.86 -24.93
CA ALA A 251 0.85 33.13 -24.33
C ALA A 251 2.03 32.93 -23.37
N ALA A 252 1.91 31.98 -22.44
CA ALA A 252 2.97 31.63 -21.51
C ALA A 252 4.29 31.32 -22.25
N GLU A 253 4.24 30.48 -23.29
CA GLU A 253 5.40 30.12 -24.10
C GLU A 253 6.09 31.34 -24.71
N TYR A 254 5.35 32.20 -25.43
CA TYR A 254 5.95 33.29 -26.19
C TYR A 254 6.38 34.47 -25.31
N PHE A 255 5.62 34.80 -24.27
CA PHE A 255 6.03 35.83 -23.32
C PHE A 255 7.25 35.35 -22.53
N LYS A 256 7.27 34.09 -22.07
CA LYS A 256 8.45 33.52 -21.40
C LYS A 256 9.65 33.47 -22.33
N TYR A 257 9.48 33.06 -23.58
CA TYR A 257 10.56 33.09 -24.58
C TYR A 257 11.16 34.49 -24.75
N ALA A 258 10.31 35.51 -24.85
CA ALA A 258 10.77 36.90 -24.97
C ALA A 258 11.57 37.34 -23.74
N ASN A 259 11.10 36.98 -22.54
CA ASN A 259 11.79 37.27 -21.29
C ASN A 259 13.12 36.51 -21.15
N ASP A 260 13.14 35.20 -21.44
CA ASP A 260 14.33 34.35 -21.36
C ASP A 260 15.42 34.78 -22.36
N ASN A 261 15.04 35.43 -23.46
CA ASN A 261 15.95 35.96 -24.48
C ASN A 261 16.15 37.49 -24.36
N GLU A 262 15.70 38.08 -23.25
CA GLU A 262 15.86 39.52 -22.94
C GLU A 262 15.38 40.45 -24.07
N LEU A 263 14.39 40.01 -24.86
CA LEU A 263 13.87 40.81 -25.98
C LEU A 263 13.15 42.03 -25.43
N THR A 264 13.46 43.22 -25.93
CA THR A 264 12.61 44.37 -25.68
C THR A 264 11.20 44.12 -26.26
N PRO A 265 10.14 44.75 -25.71
CA PRO A 265 8.78 44.60 -26.26
C PRO A 265 8.69 44.87 -27.77
N LYS A 266 9.50 45.80 -28.31
CA LYS A 266 9.55 46.07 -29.76
C LYS A 266 10.17 44.92 -30.55
N GLU A 267 11.24 44.33 -30.05
CA GLU A 267 11.89 43.16 -30.68
C GLU A 267 10.98 41.94 -30.64
N PHE A 268 10.27 41.73 -29.54
CA PHE A 268 9.25 40.68 -29.44
C PHE A 268 8.13 40.86 -30.47
N LEU A 269 7.60 42.08 -30.63
CA LEU A 269 6.60 42.36 -31.68
C LEU A 269 7.15 42.08 -33.09
N ALA A 270 8.41 42.41 -33.36
CA ALA A 270 9.05 42.14 -34.63
C ALA A 270 9.25 40.62 -34.86
N TYR A 271 9.64 39.89 -33.82
CA TYR A 271 9.78 38.44 -33.82
C TYR A 271 8.44 37.75 -34.14
N MET A 272 7.36 38.13 -33.46
CA MET A 272 6.03 37.56 -33.69
C MET A 272 5.51 37.90 -35.09
N LYS A 273 5.75 39.14 -35.57
CA LYS A 273 5.44 39.52 -36.95
C LYS A 273 6.20 38.67 -37.97
N LYS A 274 7.48 38.38 -37.74
CA LYS A 274 8.30 37.53 -38.62
C LYS A 274 7.81 36.08 -38.63
N LYS A 275 7.31 35.56 -37.49
CA LYS A 275 6.66 34.24 -37.43
C LYS A 275 5.33 34.17 -38.19
N GLY A 276 4.70 35.31 -38.49
CA GLY A 276 3.44 35.36 -39.22
C GLY A 276 2.23 34.87 -38.40
N ILE A 277 2.35 34.82 -37.08
CA ILE A 277 1.26 34.44 -36.17
C ILE A 277 0.85 35.64 -35.30
N PRO A 278 -0.45 35.83 -35.02
CA PRO A 278 -0.90 36.76 -33.99
C PRO A 278 -0.29 36.39 -32.64
N ILE A 279 -0.05 37.38 -31.79
CA ILE A 279 0.48 37.16 -30.44
C ILE A 279 -0.60 36.48 -29.61
N PRO A 280 -0.40 35.23 -29.15
CA PRO A 280 -1.35 34.58 -28.27
C PRO A 280 -1.53 35.40 -26.98
N GLY A 281 -2.75 35.46 -26.48
CA GLY A 281 -3.06 36.28 -25.31
C GLY A 281 -3.31 37.76 -25.60
N ILE A 282 -3.08 38.25 -26.82
CA ILE A 282 -3.37 39.64 -27.20
C ILE A 282 -4.55 39.72 -28.17
N GLY A 283 -5.52 40.57 -27.83
CA GLY A 283 -6.66 40.89 -28.67
C GLY A 283 -7.98 40.39 -28.11
N HIS A 284 -9.02 41.20 -28.30
CA HIS A 284 -10.38 40.87 -27.93
C HIS A 284 -11.36 41.35 -29.01
N ARG A 285 -12.49 40.64 -29.20
CA ARG A 285 -13.52 40.99 -30.20
C ARG A 285 -14.29 42.28 -29.86
N ILE A 286 -14.72 42.41 -28.61
CA ILE A 286 -15.57 43.52 -28.12
C ILE A 286 -14.86 44.45 -27.13
N LYS A 287 -14.17 43.89 -26.14
CA LYS A 287 -13.44 44.62 -25.08
C LYS A 287 -12.26 45.43 -25.62
N SER A 288 -11.94 46.50 -24.91
CA SER A 288 -10.92 47.50 -25.25
C SER A 288 -10.45 48.21 -23.99
N LEU A 289 -9.49 49.14 -24.11
CA LEU A 289 -9.03 49.94 -22.96
C LEU A 289 -10.16 50.73 -22.26
N LYS A 290 -11.19 51.15 -23.02
CA LYS A 290 -12.34 51.90 -22.48
C LYS A 290 -13.44 50.99 -21.92
N ASN A 291 -13.45 49.72 -22.32
CA ASN A 291 -14.40 48.70 -21.86
C ASN A 291 -13.60 47.43 -21.52
N PRO A 292 -12.97 47.37 -20.34
CA PRO A 292 -12.07 46.28 -19.98
C PRO A 292 -12.81 44.96 -19.78
N ASP A 293 -12.08 43.84 -19.98
CA ASP A 293 -12.54 42.52 -19.56
C ASP A 293 -12.39 42.40 -18.04
N LEU A 294 -13.51 42.25 -17.33
CA LEU A 294 -13.51 42.19 -15.87
C LEU A 294 -12.82 40.94 -15.33
N ARG A 295 -12.73 39.86 -16.12
CA ARG A 295 -11.99 38.64 -15.74
C ARG A 295 -10.49 38.91 -15.71
N VAL A 296 -9.98 39.60 -16.73
CA VAL A 296 -8.58 40.04 -16.80
C VAL A 296 -8.27 40.95 -15.62
N LYS A 297 -9.15 41.92 -15.35
CA LYS A 297 -8.99 42.82 -14.20
C LYS A 297 -8.90 42.04 -12.88
N GLY A 298 -9.82 41.11 -12.62
CA GLY A 298 -9.81 40.33 -11.39
C GLY A 298 -8.54 39.47 -11.20
N LEU A 299 -8.02 38.88 -12.28
CA LEU A 299 -6.76 38.13 -12.24
C LEU A 299 -5.56 39.03 -11.96
N MET A 300 -5.51 40.21 -12.60
CA MET A 300 -4.44 41.19 -12.40
C MET A 300 -4.46 41.78 -10.99
N ASP A 301 -5.65 42.13 -10.49
CA ASP A 301 -5.82 42.67 -9.12
C ASP A 301 -5.34 41.62 -8.11
N PHE A 302 -5.72 40.35 -8.27
CA PHE A 302 -5.24 39.26 -7.42
C PHE A 302 -3.72 39.13 -7.45
N ALA A 303 -3.11 39.12 -8.65
CA ALA A 303 -1.67 39.00 -8.81
C ALA A 303 -0.92 40.19 -8.17
N ALA A 304 -1.39 41.41 -8.38
CA ALA A 304 -0.79 42.62 -7.79
C ALA A 304 -0.87 42.63 -6.26
N GLU A 305 -1.94 42.11 -5.67
CA GLU A 305 -2.13 42.06 -4.22
C GLU A 305 -1.34 40.94 -3.55
N ASN A 306 -1.17 39.78 -4.21
CA ASN A 306 -0.74 38.56 -3.54
C ASN A 306 0.58 37.97 -4.06
N PHE A 307 0.98 38.25 -5.30
CA PHE A 307 2.20 37.64 -5.86
C PHE A 307 3.44 38.38 -5.34
N PRO A 308 4.51 37.67 -4.95
CA PRO A 308 5.76 38.32 -4.53
C PRO A 308 6.43 39.14 -5.64
N ALA A 309 6.26 38.73 -6.90
CA ALA A 309 6.79 39.42 -8.08
C ALA A 309 6.02 39.01 -9.33
N THR A 310 5.89 39.94 -10.30
CA THR A 310 5.14 39.75 -11.54
C THR A 310 5.90 40.21 -12.80
N PRO A 311 7.22 39.96 -12.94
CA PRO A 311 8.04 40.59 -14.00
C PRO A 311 7.55 40.26 -15.41
N LEU A 312 7.03 39.04 -15.62
CA LEU A 312 6.49 38.62 -16.91
C LEU A 312 5.15 39.31 -17.24
N LEU A 313 4.31 39.52 -16.23
CA LEU A 313 3.08 40.29 -16.38
C LEU A 313 3.40 41.76 -16.68
N ASP A 314 4.39 42.35 -16.00
CA ASP A 314 4.82 43.74 -16.24
C ASP A 314 5.34 43.92 -17.67
N TYR A 315 6.09 42.94 -18.16
CA TYR A 315 6.51 42.86 -19.55
C TYR A 315 5.31 42.76 -20.50
N ALA A 316 4.36 41.87 -20.23
CA ALA A 316 3.15 41.70 -21.03
C ALA A 316 2.28 42.98 -21.08
N ARG A 317 2.20 43.73 -19.97
CA ARG A 317 1.53 45.04 -19.89
C ARG A 317 2.22 46.09 -20.76
N THR A 318 3.55 46.04 -20.85
CA THR A 318 4.31 46.91 -21.76
C THR A 318 4.04 46.55 -23.22
N VAL A 319 3.95 45.25 -23.54
CA VAL A 319 3.56 44.78 -24.87
C VAL A 319 2.12 45.23 -25.19
N GLU A 320 1.18 45.10 -24.25
CA GLU A 320 -0.21 45.57 -24.40
C GLU A 320 -0.27 47.07 -24.71
N ALA A 321 0.51 47.91 -24.01
CA ALA A 321 0.55 49.35 -24.27
C ALA A 321 0.99 49.64 -25.73
N LEU A 322 1.95 48.88 -26.25
CA LEU A 322 2.39 49.01 -27.64
C LEU A 322 1.36 48.49 -28.65
N THR A 323 0.65 47.41 -28.34
CA THR A 323 -0.35 46.84 -29.27
C THR A 323 -1.63 47.68 -29.29
N THR A 324 -2.07 48.18 -28.14
CA THR A 324 -3.25 49.05 -28.04
C THR A 324 -3.04 50.41 -28.70
N SER A 325 -1.80 50.90 -28.76
CA SER A 325 -1.47 52.10 -29.56
C SER A 325 -1.73 51.92 -31.06
N LYS A 326 -1.72 50.68 -31.57
CA LYS A 326 -2.06 50.36 -32.96
C LYS A 326 -3.55 50.17 -33.16
N LYS A 327 -4.23 49.54 -32.19
CA LYS A 327 -5.68 49.32 -32.24
C LYS A 327 -6.23 49.07 -30.83
N GLU A 328 -7.24 49.83 -30.42
CA GLU A 328 -7.75 49.87 -29.03
C GLU A 328 -8.24 48.53 -28.47
N ASN A 329 -8.57 47.55 -29.31
CA ASN A 329 -9.03 46.22 -28.90
C ASN A 329 -7.91 45.16 -28.83
N LEU A 330 -6.64 45.53 -29.08
CA LEU A 330 -5.48 44.67 -28.92
C LEU A 330 -4.96 44.68 -27.47
N ILE A 331 -5.88 44.44 -26.53
CA ILE A 331 -5.63 44.35 -25.08
C ILE A 331 -5.11 42.96 -24.70
N LEU A 332 -4.49 42.82 -23.53
CA LEU A 332 -4.21 41.52 -22.94
C LEU A 332 -5.55 40.85 -22.57
N ASN A 333 -5.78 39.66 -23.10
CA ASN A 333 -7.01 38.92 -22.87
C ASN A 333 -6.85 37.96 -21.68
N VAL A 334 -7.94 37.28 -21.32
CA VAL A 334 -7.96 36.36 -20.17
C VAL A 334 -6.95 35.23 -20.33
N ASP A 335 -6.81 34.68 -21.52
CA ASP A 335 -5.88 33.57 -21.79
C ASP A 335 -4.42 34.00 -21.56
N GLY A 336 -4.07 35.19 -22.05
CA GLY A 336 -2.73 35.77 -21.86
C GLY A 336 -2.47 36.37 -20.49
N SER A 337 -3.50 36.52 -19.66
CA SER A 337 -3.34 36.95 -18.25
C SER A 337 -3.17 35.74 -17.32
N ILE A 338 -3.68 34.58 -17.72
CA ILE A 338 -3.51 33.31 -17.00
C ILE A 338 -2.13 32.70 -17.28
N GLY A 339 -1.71 32.71 -18.55
CA GLY A 339 -0.41 32.21 -18.99
C GLY A 339 0.73 33.16 -18.68
#